data_AF-A0A7K9HK69-F1
#
_entry.id   AF-A0A7K9HK69-F1
#
_cell.length_a   1.000
_cell.length_b   1.000
_cell.length_c   1.000
_cell.angle_alpha   90.00
_cell.angle_beta   90.00
_cell.angle_gamma   90.00
#
_symmetry.space_group_name_H-M   'P 1'
#
loop_
_entity.id
_entity.type
_entity.pdbx_description
1 polymer ?
#
loop_
_entity_poly.entity_id
_entity_poly.type
_entity_poly.pdbx_seq_one_letter_code
_entity_poly.pdbx_strand_id
1 'polypeptide(L)'
;PQVKAFVTQDIPLYHNLEMKHLPGADPELVLLSHRYEELERIPLSDMTREDINQLLLELGFYRKETPDALVPEEFQFAPARPLPTLLTSQAPAADSKAPPEHDEGEHLDL
;
A
#
# COMPACT_ATOMS: atom_id res chain seq x y z
N PRO A 1 20.74 12.14 -18.27
CA PRO A 1 19.41 11.66 -18.71
C PRO A 1 18.49 11.48 -17.50
N GLN A 2 17.30 12.10 -17.52
CA GLN A 2 16.43 12.25 -16.35
C GLN A 2 15.88 10.91 -15.83
N VAL A 3 15.56 9.99 -16.73
CA VAL A 3 15.10 8.62 -16.41
C VAL A 3 16.15 7.83 -15.61
N LYS A 4 17.46 8.01 -15.89
CA LYS A 4 18.51 7.33 -15.11
C LYS A 4 18.57 7.84 -13.66
N ALA A 5 18.31 9.12 -13.43
CA ALA A 5 18.28 9.69 -12.08
C ALA A 5 17.07 9.18 -11.29
N PHE A 6 15.90 9.09 -11.94
CA PHE A 6 14.72 8.46 -11.34
C PHE A 6 15.03 7.03 -10.88
N VAL A 7 15.64 6.26 -11.78
CA VAL A 7 15.99 4.86 -11.52
C VAL A 7 16.92 4.68 -10.32
N THR A 8 17.93 5.53 -10.17
CA THR A 8 18.95 5.36 -9.13
C THR A 8 18.58 6.05 -7.82
N GLN A 9 17.83 7.15 -7.86
CA GLN A 9 17.55 7.98 -6.69
C GLN A 9 16.14 7.79 -6.13
N ASP A 10 15.15 7.62 -7.00
CA ASP A 10 13.74 7.64 -6.59
C ASP A 10 13.18 6.22 -6.40
N ILE A 11 13.49 5.25 -7.27
CA ILE A 11 13.05 3.85 -7.12
C ILE A 11 13.25 3.30 -5.69
N PRO A 12 14.43 3.41 -5.04
CA PRO A 12 14.62 2.85 -3.71
C PRO A 12 13.74 3.50 -2.62
N LEU A 13 13.20 4.70 -2.89
CA LEU A 13 12.29 5.40 -2.00
C LEU A 13 10.85 4.92 -2.17
N TYR A 14 10.47 4.34 -3.30
CA TYR A 14 9.12 3.85 -3.51
C TYR A 14 8.94 2.43 -2.96
N HIS A 15 7.84 2.20 -2.24
CA HIS A 15 7.46 0.86 -1.81
C HIS A 15 6.87 0.06 -2.97
N ASN A 16 7.17 -1.24 -3.05
CA ASN A 16 6.70 -2.14 -4.11
C ASN A 16 7.06 -1.70 -5.55
N LEU A 17 8.13 -0.91 -5.71
CA LEU A 17 8.67 -0.52 -7.02
C LEU A 17 10.07 -1.09 -7.19
N GLU A 18 10.29 -1.84 -8.27
CA GLU A 18 11.59 -2.45 -8.59
C GLU A 18 12.04 -2.05 -10.00
N MET A 19 13.34 -1.78 -10.14
CA MET A 19 13.94 -1.58 -11.46
C MET A 19 14.35 -2.92 -12.07
N LYS A 20 13.83 -3.21 -13.27
CA LYS A 20 14.30 -4.35 -14.06
C LYS A 20 15.04 -3.87 -15.32
N HIS A 21 16.30 -4.27 -15.46
CA HIS A 21 17.10 -3.93 -16.64
C HIS A 21 16.82 -4.91 -17.78
N LEU A 22 16.22 -4.41 -18.87
CA LEU A 22 16.02 -5.17 -20.10
C LEU A 22 16.91 -4.58 -21.22
N PRO A 23 17.86 -5.36 -21.77
CA PRO A 23 18.77 -4.84 -22.80
C PRO A 23 18.02 -4.58 -24.11
N GLY A 24 18.17 -3.38 -24.65
CA GLY A 24 17.61 -3.01 -25.97
C GLY A 24 16.11 -2.68 -25.96
N ALA A 25 15.48 -2.59 -24.78
CA ALA A 25 14.11 -2.13 -24.63
C ALA A 25 14.09 -0.68 -24.11
N ASP A 26 13.04 0.04 -24.48
CA ASP A 26 12.69 1.33 -23.91
C ASP A 26 12.30 1.19 -22.42
N PRO A 27 12.52 2.22 -21.57
CA PRO A 27 12.04 2.21 -20.20
C PRO A 27 10.51 2.22 -20.15
N GLU A 28 9.93 1.22 -19.47
CA GLU A 28 8.49 1.06 -19.30
C GLU A 28 8.16 0.80 -17.83
N LEU A 29 7.07 1.37 -17.34
CA LEU A 29 6.48 1.02 -16.05
C LEU A 29 5.48 -0.11 -16.28
N VAL A 30 5.76 -1.27 -15.67
CA VAL A 30 4.89 -2.45 -15.74
C VAL A 30 4.21 -2.63 -14.39
N LEU A 31 2.89 -2.49 -14.36
CA LEU A 31 2.09 -2.74 -13.17
C LEU A 31 1.77 -4.23 -13.08
N LEU A 32 2.21 -4.85 -11.99
CA LEU A 32 1.99 -6.26 -11.72
C LEU A 32 0.93 -6.44 -10.63
N SER A 33 0.09 -7.46 -10.79
CA SER A 33 -0.83 -7.90 -9.74
C SER A 33 -0.05 -8.59 -8.60
N HIS A 34 -0.71 -8.86 -7.49
CA HIS A 34 -0.16 -9.69 -6.40
C HIS A 34 0.26 -11.11 -6.85
N ARG A 35 -0.19 -11.56 -8.03
CA ARG A 35 0.19 -12.85 -8.66
C ARG A 35 1.25 -12.70 -9.74
N TYR A 36 1.89 -11.54 -9.85
CA TYR A 36 2.85 -11.21 -10.90
C TYR A 36 2.25 -11.23 -12.32
N GLU A 37 0.95 -10.96 -12.45
CA GLU A 37 0.30 -10.81 -13.75
C GLU A 37 0.42 -9.35 -14.21
N GLU A 38 0.82 -9.12 -15.46
CA GLU A 38 0.87 -7.78 -16.05
C GLU A 38 -0.56 -7.21 -16.16
N LEU A 39 -0.83 -6.17 -15.38
CA LEU A 39 -2.09 -5.43 -15.41
C LEU A 39 -2.05 -4.34 -16.46
N GLU A 40 -0.98 -3.55 -16.46
CA GLU A 40 -0.83 -2.38 -17.33
C GLU A 40 0.64 -2.11 -17.63
N ARG A 41 0.91 -1.53 -18.81
CA ARG A 41 2.24 -1.12 -19.26
C ARG A 41 2.21 0.30 -19.77
N ILE A 42 3.02 1.16 -19.17
CA ILE A 42 3.08 2.59 -19.46
C ILE A 42 4.49 2.95 -19.95
N PRO A 43 4.65 3.48 -21.17
CA PRO A 43 5.97 3.87 -21.69
C PRO A 43 6.50 5.10 -20.95
N LEU A 44 7.74 5.04 -20.46
CA LEU A 44 8.39 6.14 -19.74
C LEU A 44 9.34 6.97 -20.61
N SER A 45 9.61 6.55 -21.85
CA SER A 45 10.59 7.18 -22.74
C SER A 45 10.33 8.68 -22.98
N ASP A 46 9.08 9.09 -23.06
CA ASP A 46 8.67 10.49 -23.29
C ASP A 46 8.42 11.28 -21.99
N MET A 47 8.48 10.63 -20.82
CA MET A 47 8.15 11.27 -19.54
C MET A 47 9.39 11.82 -18.83
N THR A 48 9.21 12.93 -18.11
CA THR A 48 10.26 13.44 -17.22
C THR A 48 10.27 12.71 -15.89
N ARG A 49 11.35 12.87 -15.11
CA ARG A 49 11.40 12.32 -13.74
C ARG A 49 10.22 12.79 -12.89
N GLU A 50 9.81 14.05 -13.05
CA GLU A 50 8.71 14.64 -12.28
C GLU A 50 7.37 14.01 -12.69
N ASP A 51 7.14 13.84 -14.00
CA ASP A 51 5.94 13.16 -14.52
C ASP A 51 5.85 11.72 -14.00
N ILE A 52 6.96 10.98 -14.00
CA ILE A 52 7.00 9.61 -13.48
C ILE A 52 6.67 9.58 -11.99
N ASN A 53 7.26 10.49 -11.21
CA ASN A 53 6.98 10.59 -9.77
C ASN A 53 5.51 10.94 -9.49
N GLN A 54 4.91 11.86 -10.27
CA GLN A 54 3.49 12.19 -10.17
C GLN A 54 2.61 11.00 -10.52
N LEU A 55 2.89 10.31 -11.63
CA LEU A 55 2.16 9.11 -12.04
C LEU A 55 2.15 8.05 -10.94
N LEU A 56 3.29 7.79 -10.32
CA LEU A 56 3.37 6.82 -9.21
C LEU A 56 2.52 7.23 -8.01
N LEU A 57 2.52 8.51 -7.66
CA LEU A 57 1.67 9.04 -6.58
C LEU A 57 0.18 8.90 -6.93
N GLU A 58 -0.21 9.17 -8.17
CA GLU A 58 -1.59 9.00 -8.67
C GLU A 58 -2.04 7.54 -8.66
N LEU A 59 -1.13 6.62 -9.00
CA LEU A 59 -1.33 5.17 -8.90
C LEU A 59 -1.42 4.68 -7.44
N GLY A 60 -1.07 5.53 -6.47
CA GLY A 60 -1.12 5.23 -5.05
C GLY A 60 0.14 4.57 -4.50
N PHE A 61 1.28 4.67 -5.20
CA PHE A 61 2.56 4.23 -4.64
C PHE A 61 2.97 5.13 -3.48
N TYR A 62 3.39 4.50 -2.40
CA TYR A 62 3.93 5.22 -1.25
C TYR A 62 5.41 5.54 -1.45
N ARG A 63 5.78 6.81 -1.27
CA ARG A 63 7.16 7.28 -1.24
C ARG A 63 7.63 7.40 0.20
N LYS A 64 8.67 6.65 0.55
CA LYS A 64 9.36 6.72 1.83
C LYS A 64 10.28 7.94 1.88
N GLU A 65 10.56 8.42 3.10
CA GLU A 65 11.56 9.48 3.33
C GLU A 65 12.98 8.99 3.08
N THR A 66 13.27 7.74 3.44
CA THR A 66 14.56 7.09 3.23
C THR A 66 14.34 5.66 2.73
N PRO A 67 15.31 5.06 2.02
CA PRO A 67 15.18 3.69 1.51
C PRO A 67 14.96 2.67 2.63
N ASP A 68 15.57 2.89 3.79
CA ASP A 68 15.46 2.04 4.99
C ASP A 68 14.28 2.39 5.91
N ALA A 69 13.50 3.44 5.60
CA ALA A 69 12.34 3.79 6.41
C ALA A 69 11.26 2.70 6.33
N LEU A 70 10.61 2.48 7.47
CA LEU A 70 9.47 1.57 7.55
C LEU A 70 8.26 2.18 6.83
N VAL A 71 7.55 1.34 6.08
CA VAL A 71 6.30 1.71 5.44
C VAL A 71 5.18 1.61 6.47
N PRO A 72 4.36 2.67 6.67
CA PRO A 72 3.22 2.61 7.59
C PRO A 72 2.24 1.49 7.21
N GLU A 73 1.53 0.94 8.21
CA GLU A 73 0.56 -0.16 7.98
C GLU A 73 -0.49 0.18 6.92
N GLU A 74 -0.92 1.44 6.85
CA GLU A 74 -1.86 1.94 5.83
C GLU A 74 -1.34 1.78 4.39
N PHE A 75 -0.02 1.81 4.20
CA PHE A 75 0.64 1.75 2.89
C PHE A 75 1.41 0.45 2.65
N GLN A 76 1.34 -0.53 3.56
CA GLN A 76 2.05 -1.81 3.39
C GLN A 76 1.63 -2.55 2.11
N PHE A 77 0.35 -2.44 1.74
CA PHE A 77 -0.19 -3.04 0.53
C PHE A 77 -0.14 -2.10 -0.68
N ALA A 78 0.15 -0.81 -0.48
CA ALA A 78 0.16 0.19 -1.55
C ALA A 78 1.11 -0.21 -2.69
N PRO A 79 0.73 -0.01 -3.97
CA PRO A 79 -0.50 0.62 -4.44
C PRO A 79 -1.74 -0.29 -4.39
N ALA A 80 -1.59 -1.58 -4.11
CA ALA A 80 -2.74 -2.48 -4.01
C ALA A 80 -3.61 -2.09 -2.82
N ARG A 81 -4.92 -1.99 -3.05
CA ARG A 81 -5.86 -1.73 -1.96
C ARG A 81 -5.87 -2.94 -1.01
N PRO A 82 -5.79 -2.73 0.32
CA PRO A 82 -6.01 -3.82 1.26
C PRO A 82 -7.38 -4.43 0.98
N LEU A 83 -7.47 -5.75 0.96
CA LEU A 83 -8.74 -6.43 0.76
C LEU A 83 -9.73 -5.95 1.84
N PRO A 84 -10.98 -5.62 1.48
CA PRO A 84 -11.96 -5.08 2.43
C PRO A 84 -12.20 -6.01 3.63
N THR A 85 -11.86 -7.30 3.51
CA THR A 85 -11.96 -8.29 4.59
C THR A 85 -11.04 -8.00 5.79
N LEU A 86 -9.94 -7.26 5.63
CA LEU A 86 -9.04 -6.90 6.75
C LEU A 86 -9.54 -5.72 7.59
N LEU A 87 -10.41 -4.87 7.04
CA LEU A 87 -10.94 -3.68 7.74
C LEU A 87 -11.99 -4.05 8.80
N THR A 88 -12.60 -5.23 8.70
CA THR A 88 -13.60 -5.74 9.67
C THR A 88 -13.01 -6.18 11.00
N SER A 89 -11.69 -6.26 11.14
CA SER A 89 -11.03 -6.81 12.35
C SER A 89 -10.55 -5.74 13.33
N GLN A 90 -10.64 -4.45 12.99
CA GLN A 90 -10.35 -3.34 13.91
C GLN A 90 -11.64 -2.61 14.28
N ALA A 91 -12.57 -3.33 14.93
CA ALA A 91 -13.53 -2.69 15.82
C ALA A 91 -12.81 -2.34 17.14
N PRO A 92 -13.03 -1.15 17.72
CA PRO A 92 -12.27 -0.69 18.88
C PRO A 92 -12.56 -1.58 20.09
N ALA A 93 -11.51 -2.21 20.60
CA ALA A 93 -11.49 -2.72 21.98
C ALA A 93 -11.35 -1.52 22.93
N ALA A 94 -12.45 -0.78 23.13
CA ALA A 94 -12.58 0.21 24.20
C ALA A 94 -14.06 0.61 24.37
N ASP A 95 -14.82 -0.19 25.11
CA ASP A 95 -15.71 0.39 26.12
C ASP A 95 -15.85 -0.58 27.30
N SER A 96 -15.44 -0.09 28.45
CA SER A 96 -15.54 -0.75 29.73
C SER A 96 -17.01 -0.78 30.17
N LYS A 97 -17.63 -1.95 30.32
CA LYS A 97 -18.61 -2.12 31.39
C LYS A 97 -18.84 -3.58 31.73
N ALA A 98 -18.65 -3.89 33.01
CA ALA A 98 -19.03 -5.14 33.64
C ALA A 98 -20.46 -5.56 33.24
N PRO A 99 -20.75 -6.87 33.18
CA PRO A 99 -22.15 -7.33 33.17
C PRO A 99 -22.82 -6.81 34.44
N PRO A 100 -24.03 -6.22 34.39
CA PRO A 100 -24.83 -6.15 35.60
C PRO A 100 -25.16 -7.60 35.98
N GLU A 101 -24.73 -8.00 37.19
CA GLU A 101 -25.32 -9.14 37.89
C GLU A 101 -26.84 -8.96 37.84
N HIS A 102 -27.51 -9.84 37.10
CA HIS A 102 -28.95 -10.00 37.21
C HIS A 102 -29.19 -10.79 38.49
N ASP A 103 -29.67 -10.03 39.47
CA ASP A 103 -30.27 -10.42 40.74
C ASP A 103 -31.27 -11.58 40.53
N GLU A 104 -30.85 -12.81 40.81
CA GLU A 104 -31.76 -13.95 40.99
C GLU A 104 -32.38 -13.84 42.40
N GLY A 105 -33.48 -13.09 42.46
CA GLY A 105 -34.17 -12.77 43.70
C GLY A 105 -35.69 -12.76 43.55
N GLU A 106 -36.29 -13.73 42.84
CA GLU A 106 -37.75 -13.94 42.88
C GLU A 106 -38.09 -15.08 43.84
N HIS A 107 -38.25 -14.70 45.10
CA HIS A 107 -39.06 -15.40 46.09
C HIS A 107 -40.53 -15.25 45.67
N LEU A 108 -41.13 -16.31 45.13
CA LEU A 108 -42.59 -16.40 45.03
C LEU A 108 -43.05 -17.59 45.85
N ASP A 109 -43.56 -17.27 47.04
CA ASP A 109 -44.32 -18.14 47.93
C ASP A 109 -45.47 -18.84 47.18
N LEU A 110 -45.54 -20.16 47.31
CA LEU A 110 -46.80 -20.91 47.26
C LEU A 110 -46.77 -22.09 48.23
#